data_AF-A0A2H3D4H2-F1
#
_entry.id   AF-A0A2H3D4H2-F1
#
_cell.length_a   1.000
_cell.length_b   1.000
_cell.length_c   1.000
_cell.angle_alpha   90.00
_cell.angle_beta   90.00
_cell.angle_gamma   90.00
#
_symmetry.space_group_name_H-M   'P 1'
#
loop_
_entity.id
_entity.type
_entity.pdbx_description
1 polymer ?
#
loop_
_entity_poly.entity_id
_entity_poly.type
_entity_poly.pdbx_seq_one_letter_code
_entity_poly.pdbx_strand_id
1 'polypeptide(L)'
;MRLISQKTSIPLPIIHAYDSGSNNSLGFPYMLTSFIEGVPLSSLWTKKGALNDENRRHIFQQIAEYMAQFRTLEFTQIGTLEVSDCDGSLYTIGPLREIKKGKVVHEIGPFSTTLSYINELSSALLAKPLDSSSYSLFSVLRLVSLFLPEKRFDGPPFVLSPPDFDSQNLMVDPHTFDVTGFMDWDDVSVGPRQGGYARYPSWITRDWDPIMYDYDPSDSSASETSSDDGEEGDTTLEEAQAARVARNLSSCEEPPATLQAHRDLYLSIYSTVDPEGADITRHSHIFEAVHIALTQPELSSEIMSKLIKHVFKKKWLTMGDLLLGIEQGDWMKSAYRGEDES
;
A
#
# COMPACT_ATOMS: atom_id res chain seq x y z
N MET A 1 4.30 -14.17 13.01
CA MET A 1 4.84 -15.42 12.43
C MET A 1 4.30 -16.70 13.08
N ARG A 2 4.49 -16.97 14.38
CA ARG A 2 4.00 -18.22 15.04
C ARG A 2 2.50 -18.47 14.80
N LEU A 3 1.66 -17.47 15.03
CA LEU A 3 0.21 -17.53 14.75
C LEU A 3 -0.10 -17.97 13.31
N ILE A 4 0.59 -17.38 12.33
CA ILE A 4 0.38 -17.66 10.91
C ILE A 4 0.74 -19.12 10.62
N SER A 5 1.94 -19.56 11.03
CA SER A 5 2.40 -20.95 10.81
C SER A 5 1.53 -22.04 11.42
N GLN A 6 0.75 -21.70 12.48
CA GLN A 6 -0.16 -22.63 13.13
C GLN A 6 -1.52 -22.75 12.43
N LYS A 7 -1.87 -21.77 11.61
CA LYS A 7 -3.23 -21.60 11.05
C LYS A 7 -3.27 -21.63 9.54
N THR A 8 -2.13 -21.46 8.87
CA THR A 8 -2.02 -21.40 7.42
C THR A 8 -0.88 -22.30 6.92
N SER A 9 -0.90 -22.61 5.63
CA SER A 9 0.19 -23.28 4.90
C SER A 9 1.15 -22.28 4.24
N ILE A 10 1.07 -20.99 4.61
CA ILE A 10 1.89 -19.94 4.03
C ILE A 10 3.36 -20.25 4.33
N PRO A 11 4.23 -20.28 3.32
CA PRO A 11 5.63 -20.57 3.52
C PRO A 11 6.27 -19.41 4.28
N LEU A 12 6.75 -19.72 5.48
CA LEU A 12 7.41 -18.79 6.38
C LEU A 12 8.75 -19.38 6.82
N PRO A 13 9.76 -18.55 7.10
CA PRO A 13 10.99 -19.05 7.67
C PRO A 13 10.73 -19.56 9.11
N ILE A 14 11.39 -20.66 9.46
CA ILE A 14 11.28 -21.29 10.77
C ILE A 14 12.06 -20.46 11.78
N ILE A 15 11.42 -20.06 12.88
CA ILE A 15 12.09 -19.35 13.97
C ILE A 15 12.89 -20.35 14.81
N HIS A 16 14.22 -20.21 14.84
CA HIS A 16 15.12 -21.03 15.64
C HIS A 16 15.37 -20.45 17.03
N ALA A 17 15.54 -19.13 17.13
CA ALA A 17 15.73 -18.42 18.39
C ALA A 17 15.32 -16.96 18.24
N TYR A 18 14.91 -16.32 19.33
CA TYR A 18 14.73 -14.88 19.38
C TYR A 18 14.90 -14.40 20.82
N ASP A 19 15.28 -13.13 20.98
CA ASP A 19 15.24 -12.42 22.25
C ASP A 19 14.81 -10.98 21.97
N SER A 20 13.79 -10.50 22.67
CA SER A 20 13.29 -9.13 22.54
C SER A 20 13.99 -8.15 23.49
N GLY A 21 14.81 -8.65 24.42
CA GLY A 21 15.59 -7.85 25.34
C GLY A 21 16.97 -7.47 24.82
N SER A 22 17.67 -6.64 25.60
CA SER A 22 19.10 -6.34 25.41
C SER A 22 20.01 -7.14 26.35
N ASN A 23 19.43 -7.94 27.26
CA ASN A 23 20.17 -8.75 28.22
C ASN A 23 20.57 -10.12 27.62
N ASN A 24 21.27 -10.09 26.49
CA ASN A 24 21.83 -11.25 25.82
C ASN A 24 23.24 -10.96 25.30
N SER A 25 23.91 -11.99 24.77
CA SER A 25 25.28 -11.90 24.26
C SER A 25 25.49 -10.88 23.15
N LEU A 26 24.42 -10.47 22.44
CA LEU A 26 24.49 -9.46 21.38
C LEU A 26 24.27 -8.04 21.90
N GLY A 27 23.68 -7.87 23.08
CA GLY A 27 23.34 -6.57 23.65
C GLY A 27 22.12 -5.89 23.00
N PHE A 28 21.45 -6.57 22.07
CA PHE A 28 20.32 -6.04 21.29
C PHE A 28 19.27 -7.13 21.05
N PRO A 29 18.01 -6.75 20.77
CA PRO A 29 16.99 -7.68 20.32
C PRO A 29 17.42 -8.39 19.03
N TYR A 30 17.08 -9.67 18.89
CA TYR A 30 17.38 -10.45 17.69
C TYR A 30 16.34 -11.52 17.40
N MET A 31 16.29 -11.95 16.15
CA MET A 31 15.60 -13.16 15.71
C MET A 31 16.52 -13.94 14.76
N LEU A 32 16.61 -15.25 14.98
CA LEU A 32 17.31 -16.18 14.11
C LEU A 32 16.27 -17.09 13.46
N THR A 33 16.26 -17.10 12.13
CA THR A 33 15.31 -17.86 11.32
C THR A 33 16.02 -18.75 10.30
N SER A 34 15.32 -19.73 9.73
CA SER A 34 15.83 -20.50 8.61
C SER A 34 15.97 -19.63 7.36
N PHE A 35 16.98 -19.93 6.54
CA PHE A 35 17.09 -19.34 5.21
C PHE A 35 15.91 -19.79 4.31
N ILE A 36 15.36 -18.87 3.51
CA ILE A 36 14.33 -19.18 2.51
C ILE A 36 15.03 -19.32 1.16
N GLU A 37 14.97 -20.52 0.57
CA GLU A 37 15.54 -20.78 -0.75
C GLU A 37 14.75 -20.08 -1.86
N GLY A 38 15.44 -19.70 -2.94
CA GLY A 38 14.86 -19.05 -4.12
C GLY A 38 15.41 -17.65 -4.38
N VAL A 39 14.67 -16.87 -5.16
CA VAL A 39 15.00 -15.48 -5.49
C VAL A 39 13.80 -14.56 -5.21
N PRO A 40 14.02 -13.27 -4.87
CA PRO A 40 12.94 -12.31 -4.75
C PRO A 40 12.16 -12.18 -6.06
N LEU A 41 10.83 -12.15 -5.99
CA LEU A 41 9.96 -12.01 -7.15
C LEU A 41 10.26 -10.71 -7.92
N SER A 42 10.63 -9.64 -7.22
CA SER A 42 11.05 -8.36 -7.80
C SER A 42 12.19 -8.52 -8.83
N SER A 43 13.09 -9.48 -8.64
CA SER A 43 14.21 -9.75 -9.56
C SER A 43 13.80 -10.40 -10.89
N LEU A 44 12.58 -10.95 -10.94
CA LEU A 44 12.02 -11.65 -12.09
C LEU A 44 10.85 -10.90 -12.74
N TRP A 45 10.01 -10.22 -11.94
CA TRP A 45 8.71 -9.69 -12.38
C TRP A 45 8.79 -8.78 -13.60
N THR A 46 9.72 -7.83 -13.55
CA THR A 46 9.93 -6.77 -14.55
C THR A 46 11.06 -7.10 -15.51
N LYS A 47 11.82 -8.17 -15.22
CA LYS A 47 12.94 -8.62 -16.06
C LYS A 47 12.40 -9.20 -17.37
N LYS A 48 12.72 -8.54 -18.48
CA LYS A 48 12.27 -8.94 -19.83
C LYS A 48 12.56 -10.41 -20.11
N GLY A 49 11.51 -11.17 -20.42
CA GLY A 49 11.60 -12.59 -20.77
C GLY A 49 11.80 -13.54 -19.58
N ALA A 50 11.87 -13.05 -18.34
CA ALA A 50 11.99 -13.92 -17.16
C ALA A 50 10.68 -14.64 -16.82
N LEU A 51 9.54 -13.95 -16.96
CA LEU A 51 8.20 -14.52 -16.74
C LEU A 51 7.34 -14.38 -17.99
N ASN A 52 6.74 -15.48 -18.43
CA ASN A 52 5.63 -15.47 -19.38
C ASN A 52 4.28 -15.35 -18.64
N ASP A 53 3.19 -15.20 -19.37
CA ASP A 53 1.86 -15.00 -18.79
C ASP A 53 1.37 -16.18 -17.96
N GLU A 54 1.75 -17.41 -18.34
CA GLU A 54 1.37 -18.61 -17.60
C GLU A 54 2.09 -18.69 -16.24
N ASN A 55 3.38 -18.32 -16.19
CA ASN A 55 4.14 -18.26 -14.94
C ASN A 55 3.63 -17.15 -14.03
N ARG A 56 3.25 -15.98 -14.57
CA ARG A 56 2.60 -14.92 -13.78
C ARG A 56 1.27 -15.39 -13.20
N ARG A 57 0.45 -16.09 -14.00
CA ARG A 57 -0.79 -16.70 -13.54
C ARG A 57 -0.54 -17.73 -12.44
N HIS A 58 0.46 -18.59 -12.59
CA HIS A 58 0.84 -19.61 -11.60
C HIS A 58 1.24 -18.97 -10.26
N ILE A 59 2.06 -17.92 -10.29
CA ILE A 59 2.46 -17.17 -9.10
C ILE A 59 1.25 -16.50 -8.44
N PHE A 60 0.40 -15.82 -9.22
CA PHE A 60 -0.82 -15.20 -8.70
C PHE A 60 -1.81 -16.21 -8.13
N GLN A 61 -1.92 -17.41 -8.70
CA GLN A 61 -2.76 -18.49 -8.17
C GLN A 61 -2.33 -18.89 -6.76
N GLN A 62 -1.03 -19.14 -6.56
CA GLN A 62 -0.49 -19.48 -5.24
C GLN A 62 -0.68 -18.35 -4.24
N ILE A 63 -0.39 -17.11 -4.64
CA ILE A 63 -0.58 -15.93 -3.79
C ILE A 63 -2.05 -15.78 -3.37
N ALA A 64 -2.99 -15.92 -4.32
CA ALA A 64 -4.42 -15.90 -4.05
C ALA A 64 -4.83 -16.96 -3.03
N GLU A 65 -4.35 -18.19 -3.17
CA GLU A 65 -4.60 -19.29 -2.24
C GLU A 65 -4.04 -19.02 -0.84
N TYR A 66 -2.84 -18.45 -0.73
CA TYR A 66 -2.25 -18.06 0.54
C TYR A 66 -3.00 -16.91 1.20
N MET A 67 -3.33 -15.87 0.43
CA MET A 67 -4.05 -14.71 0.94
C MET A 67 -5.44 -15.10 1.45
N ALA A 68 -6.16 -15.99 0.75
CA ALA A 68 -7.45 -16.50 1.23
C ALA A 68 -7.39 -17.17 2.62
N GLN A 69 -6.25 -17.74 3.01
CA GLN A 69 -6.11 -18.36 4.34
C GLN A 69 -6.03 -17.32 5.46
N PHE A 70 -5.51 -16.12 5.20
CA PHE A 70 -5.48 -15.02 6.19
C PHE A 70 -6.86 -14.59 6.66
N ARG A 71 -7.91 -14.84 5.85
CA ARG A 71 -9.29 -14.57 6.23
C ARG A 71 -9.69 -15.24 7.55
N THR A 72 -9.07 -16.38 7.88
CA THR A 72 -9.36 -17.13 9.11
C THR A 72 -8.72 -16.54 10.36
N LEU A 73 -7.79 -15.59 10.21
CA LEU A 73 -7.13 -14.90 11.33
C LEU A 73 -7.94 -13.67 11.73
N GLU A 74 -9.06 -13.92 12.41
CA GLU A 74 -10.05 -12.93 12.77
C GLU A 74 -9.84 -12.35 14.18
N PHE A 75 -10.10 -11.05 14.32
CA PHE A 75 -9.95 -10.29 15.56
C PHE A 75 -11.10 -9.31 15.75
N THR A 76 -11.32 -8.88 16.99
CA THR A 76 -12.42 -7.98 17.36
C THR A 76 -12.07 -6.50 17.29
N GLN A 77 -10.79 -6.15 17.22
CA GLN A 77 -10.31 -4.76 17.18
C GLN A 77 -9.15 -4.59 16.19
N ILE A 78 -9.00 -3.37 15.69
CA ILE A 78 -7.82 -2.88 14.95
C ILE A 78 -6.76 -2.48 15.98
N GLY A 79 -5.52 -2.91 15.79
CA GLY A 79 -4.44 -2.64 16.73
C GLY A 79 -3.20 -3.50 16.51
N THR A 80 -2.27 -3.43 17.45
CA THR A 80 -1.07 -4.27 17.47
C THR A 80 -1.41 -5.63 18.07
N LEU A 81 -0.94 -6.70 17.42
CA LEU A 81 -1.07 -8.06 17.94
C LEU A 81 -0.09 -8.25 19.12
N GLU A 82 -0.63 -8.49 20.31
CA GLU A 82 0.13 -8.73 21.53
C GLU A 82 -0.03 -10.18 21.98
N VAL A 83 1.01 -10.70 22.64
CA VAL A 83 1.00 -12.02 23.24
C VAL A 83 0.70 -11.86 24.72
N SER A 84 -0.45 -12.34 25.19
CA SER A 84 -0.95 -12.03 26.55
C SER A 84 -0.37 -12.91 27.64
N ASP A 85 0.05 -14.14 27.33
CA ASP A 85 0.54 -15.10 28.31
C ASP A 85 2.01 -15.48 28.10
N CYS A 86 2.68 -15.83 29.21
CA CYS A 86 4.08 -16.28 29.25
C CYS A 86 4.34 -17.52 28.36
N ASP A 87 3.28 -18.29 28.05
CA ASP A 87 3.33 -19.49 27.20
C ASP A 87 3.11 -19.21 25.70
N GLY A 88 2.69 -17.98 25.35
CA GLY A 88 2.45 -17.56 23.98
C GLY A 88 1.23 -18.19 23.31
N SER A 89 0.25 -18.64 24.08
CA SER A 89 -0.94 -19.35 23.56
C SER A 89 -2.13 -18.43 23.27
N LEU A 90 -2.22 -17.27 23.94
CA LEU A 90 -3.31 -16.31 23.80
C LEU A 90 -2.79 -14.99 23.19
N TYR A 91 -3.59 -14.42 22.29
CA TYR A 91 -3.29 -13.16 21.60
C TYR A 91 -4.33 -12.10 21.96
N THR A 92 -3.87 -10.90 22.27
CA THR A 92 -4.70 -9.72 22.54
C THR A 92 -4.40 -8.62 21.53
N ILE A 93 -5.30 -7.65 21.41
CA ILE A 93 -5.10 -6.48 20.55
C ILE A 93 -4.84 -5.26 21.42
N GLY A 94 -3.63 -4.73 21.31
CA GLY A 94 -3.19 -3.48 21.94
C GLY A 94 -3.29 -2.28 20.99
N PRO A 95 -2.96 -1.07 21.48
CA PRO A 95 -2.90 0.12 20.64
C PRO A 95 -1.84 -0.02 19.55
N LEU A 96 -2.05 0.64 18.41
CA LEU A 96 -1.01 0.85 17.40
C LEU A 96 0.03 1.82 17.97
N ARG A 97 1.32 1.53 17.77
CA ARG A 97 2.42 2.29 18.38
C ARG A 97 3.37 2.81 17.32
N GLU A 98 3.76 4.06 17.46
CA GLU A 98 4.94 4.60 16.77
C GLU A 98 6.13 4.48 17.71
N ILE A 99 7.17 3.75 17.28
CA ILE A 99 8.39 3.55 18.08
C ILE A 99 9.54 4.33 17.43
N LYS A 100 10.14 5.26 18.17
CA LYS A 100 11.35 5.97 17.75
C LYS A 100 12.47 5.70 18.74
N LYS A 101 13.60 5.19 18.25
CA LYS A 101 14.80 4.86 19.08
C LYS A 101 14.45 3.98 20.29
N GLY A 102 13.62 2.95 20.08
CA GLY A 102 13.21 2.00 21.10
C GLY A 102 12.24 2.54 22.15
N LYS A 103 11.65 3.73 21.95
CA LYS A 103 10.62 4.30 22.81
C LYS A 103 9.34 4.52 22.04
N VAL A 104 8.22 4.17 22.67
CA VAL A 104 6.89 4.52 22.18
C VAL A 104 6.74 6.03 22.27
N VAL A 105 6.56 6.69 21.12
CA VAL A 105 6.38 8.14 21.03
C VAL A 105 4.92 8.54 20.79
N HIS A 106 4.13 7.62 20.26
CA HIS A 106 2.73 7.84 19.98
C HIS A 106 1.98 6.50 20.04
N GLU A 107 0.75 6.51 20.57
CA GLU A 107 -0.13 5.35 20.63
C GLU A 107 -1.54 5.76 20.23
N ILE A 108 -2.22 4.93 19.44
CA ILE A 108 -3.62 5.14 19.06
C ILE A 108 -4.41 3.83 19.13
N GLY A 109 -5.70 3.94 19.43
CA GLY A 109 -6.59 2.78 19.56
C GLY A 109 -6.37 2.01 20.87
N PRO A 110 -6.68 0.69 20.90
CA PRO A 110 -7.24 -0.11 19.80
C PRO A 110 -8.63 0.36 19.37
N PHE A 111 -9.04 0.04 18.13
CA PHE A 111 -10.30 0.53 17.55
C PHE A 111 -11.28 -0.61 17.31
N SER A 112 -12.56 -0.39 17.59
CA SER A 112 -13.64 -1.37 17.34
C SER A 112 -14.34 -1.20 15.99
N THR A 113 -14.04 -0.12 15.26
CA THR A 113 -14.61 0.18 13.93
C THR A 113 -13.53 0.73 13.00
N THR A 114 -13.67 0.49 11.70
CA THR A 114 -12.78 1.07 10.69
C THR A 114 -12.92 2.59 10.64
N LEU A 115 -14.13 3.10 10.84
CA LEU A 115 -14.42 4.53 10.86
C LEU A 115 -13.69 5.24 12.00
N SER A 116 -13.67 4.67 13.22
CA SER A 116 -12.95 5.29 14.35
C SER A 116 -11.44 5.31 14.11
N TYR A 117 -10.89 4.25 13.53
CA TYR A 117 -9.48 4.19 13.11
C TYR A 117 -9.13 5.28 12.08
N ILE A 118 -9.88 5.39 10.98
CA ILE A 118 -9.66 6.40 9.93
C ILE A 118 -9.87 7.82 10.46
N ASN A 119 -10.87 8.02 11.33
CA ASN A 119 -11.13 9.30 11.95
C ASN A 119 -9.98 9.74 12.87
N GLU A 120 -9.34 8.82 13.58
CA GLU A 120 -8.17 9.12 14.41
C GLU A 120 -6.97 9.54 13.54
N LEU A 121 -6.65 8.76 12.49
CA LEU A 121 -5.56 9.09 11.56
C LEU A 121 -5.74 10.48 10.93
N SER A 122 -6.94 10.78 10.44
CA SER A 122 -7.26 12.09 9.84
C SER A 122 -7.27 13.23 10.86
N SER A 123 -7.66 12.97 12.12
CA SER A 123 -7.59 13.97 13.20
C SER A 123 -6.15 14.29 13.57
N ALA A 124 -5.27 13.29 13.62
CA ALA A 124 -3.85 13.47 13.91
C ALA A 124 -3.14 14.32 12.85
N LEU A 125 -3.57 14.27 11.59
CA LEU A 125 -3.07 15.17 10.54
C LEU A 125 -3.42 16.63 10.81
N LEU A 126 -4.69 16.90 11.15
CA LEU A 126 -5.20 18.26 11.38
C LEU A 126 -4.76 18.87 12.71
N ALA A 127 -4.30 18.06 13.67
CA ALA A 127 -3.78 18.53 14.95
C ALA A 127 -2.38 19.15 14.85
N LYS A 128 -1.67 18.97 13.72
CA LYS A 128 -0.36 19.57 13.48
C LYS A 128 -0.50 21.06 13.13
N PRO A 129 0.52 21.90 13.38
CA PRO A 129 0.58 23.24 12.81
C PRO A 129 0.64 23.15 11.28
N LEU A 130 -0.33 23.75 10.58
CA LEU A 130 -0.49 23.67 9.14
C LEU A 130 -0.64 25.07 8.53
N ASP A 131 -0.16 25.26 7.30
CA ASP A 131 -0.57 26.40 6.50
C ASP A 131 -2.00 26.21 5.97
N SER A 132 -2.59 27.29 5.44
CA SER A 132 -3.97 27.30 4.95
C SER A 132 -4.23 26.26 3.83
N SER A 133 -3.24 26.02 2.97
CA SER A 133 -3.37 25.09 1.86
C SER A 133 -3.37 23.64 2.35
N SER A 134 -2.46 23.30 3.25
CA SER A 134 -2.35 21.98 3.88
C SER A 134 -3.57 21.67 4.73
N TYR A 135 -4.07 22.66 5.49
CA TYR A 135 -5.31 22.50 6.26
C TYR A 135 -6.51 22.21 5.36
N SER A 136 -6.64 22.92 4.24
CA SER A 136 -7.71 22.69 3.26
C SER A 136 -7.59 21.30 2.62
N LEU A 137 -6.39 20.90 2.20
CA LEU A 137 -6.11 19.57 1.65
C LEU A 137 -6.48 18.45 2.64
N PHE A 138 -6.01 18.52 3.88
CA PHE A 138 -6.27 17.48 4.89
C PHE A 138 -7.72 17.47 5.36
N SER A 139 -8.42 18.62 5.31
CA SER A 139 -9.86 18.68 5.55
C SER A 139 -10.64 17.93 4.48
N VAL A 140 -10.28 18.11 3.19
CA VAL A 140 -10.89 17.34 2.09
C VAL A 140 -10.53 15.85 2.20
N LEU A 141 -9.26 15.53 2.49
CA LEU A 141 -8.83 14.14 2.70
C LEU A 141 -9.64 13.49 3.82
N ARG A 142 -9.85 14.17 4.95
CA ARG A 142 -10.72 13.69 6.04
C ARG A 142 -12.12 13.40 5.54
N LEU A 143 -12.75 14.35 4.83
CA LEU A 143 -14.10 14.17 4.30
C LEU A 143 -14.18 12.93 3.41
N VAL A 144 -13.27 12.79 2.44
CA VAL A 144 -13.23 11.62 1.54
C VAL A 144 -12.99 10.32 2.33
N SER A 145 -12.05 10.34 3.27
CA SER A 145 -11.65 9.16 4.04
C SER A 145 -12.79 8.60 4.90
N LEU A 146 -13.62 9.47 5.48
CA LEU A 146 -14.76 9.05 6.31
C LEU A 146 -15.88 8.36 5.51
N PHE A 147 -15.90 8.47 4.18
CA PHE A 147 -16.85 7.77 3.30
C PHE A 147 -16.30 6.46 2.71
N LEU A 148 -15.03 6.14 2.92
CA LEU A 148 -14.42 4.92 2.35
C LEU A 148 -14.86 3.62 3.03
N PRO A 149 -14.99 3.54 4.37
CA PRO A 149 -15.40 2.30 4.99
C PRO A 149 -16.81 1.94 4.55
N GLU A 150 -16.94 0.81 3.84
CA GLU A 150 -18.27 0.28 3.56
C GLU A 150 -18.96 -0.05 4.88
N LYS A 151 -20.19 0.45 5.06
CA LYS A 151 -20.93 0.28 6.31
C LYS A 151 -21.05 -1.19 6.76
N ARG A 152 -21.11 -2.14 5.81
CA ARG A 152 -21.16 -3.59 6.10
C ARG A 152 -19.85 -4.15 6.67
N PHE A 153 -18.74 -3.43 6.53
CA PHE A 153 -17.40 -3.81 7.00
C PHE A 153 -16.86 -2.85 8.08
N ASP A 154 -17.70 -1.94 8.59
CA ASP A 154 -17.34 -1.01 9.67
C ASP A 154 -17.43 -1.67 11.05
N GLY A 155 -16.65 -2.73 11.23
CA GLY A 155 -16.67 -3.58 12.42
C GLY A 155 -16.03 -4.94 12.19
N PRO A 156 -15.97 -5.78 13.24
CA PRO A 156 -15.32 -7.08 13.17
C PRO A 156 -16.01 -8.07 12.20
N PRO A 157 -15.33 -9.15 11.79
CA PRO A 157 -13.90 -9.42 12.06
C PRO A 157 -12.95 -8.44 11.38
N PHE A 158 -11.96 -7.98 12.13
CA PHE A 158 -10.71 -7.42 11.59
C PHE A 158 -9.73 -8.56 11.37
N VAL A 159 -8.71 -8.33 10.55
CA VAL A 159 -7.81 -9.39 10.09
C VAL A 159 -6.37 -8.98 10.21
N LEU A 160 -5.47 -9.97 10.22
CA LEU A 160 -4.04 -9.71 10.15
C LEU A 160 -3.70 -9.05 8.80
N SER A 161 -2.99 -7.92 8.85
CA SER A 161 -2.53 -7.18 7.68
C SER A 161 -1.05 -7.47 7.42
N PRO A 162 -0.70 -8.11 6.29
CA PRO A 162 0.70 -8.23 5.89
C PRO A 162 1.29 -6.81 5.70
N PRO A 163 2.39 -6.47 6.39
CA PRO A 163 2.86 -5.09 6.49
C PRO A 163 3.43 -4.56 5.16
N ASP A 164 4.33 -5.31 4.52
CA ASP A 164 4.91 -4.97 3.21
C ASP A 164 4.70 -6.10 2.20
N PHE A 165 3.55 -6.07 1.51
CA PHE A 165 3.13 -7.10 0.55
C PHE A 165 3.66 -6.85 -0.87
N ASP A 166 4.94 -6.50 -0.97
CA ASP A 166 5.65 -6.25 -2.21
C ASP A 166 6.39 -7.50 -2.75
N SER A 167 6.68 -7.46 -4.05
CA SER A 167 7.44 -8.46 -4.79
C SER A 167 8.85 -8.68 -4.25
N GLN A 168 9.44 -7.71 -3.53
CA GLN A 168 10.74 -7.89 -2.86
C GLN A 168 10.67 -8.84 -1.66
N ASN A 169 9.50 -8.94 -1.01
CA ASN A 169 9.28 -9.75 0.19
C ASN A 169 8.67 -11.12 -0.14
N LEU A 170 8.56 -11.45 -1.42
CA LEU A 170 8.11 -12.75 -1.91
C LEU A 170 9.25 -13.49 -2.57
N MET A 171 9.53 -14.69 -2.06
CA MET A 171 10.54 -15.58 -2.61
C MET A 171 9.87 -16.60 -3.54
N VAL A 172 10.53 -16.88 -4.66
CA VAL A 172 10.08 -17.89 -5.64
C VAL A 172 11.23 -18.79 -6.06
N ASP A 173 10.92 -20.05 -6.34
CA ASP A 173 11.85 -20.96 -7.01
C ASP A 173 12.04 -20.48 -8.47
N PRO A 174 13.26 -20.20 -8.94
CA PRO A 174 13.49 -19.65 -10.27
C PRO A 174 13.27 -20.66 -11.42
N HIS A 175 13.07 -21.94 -11.12
CA HIS A 175 12.84 -23.00 -12.08
C HIS A 175 11.37 -23.42 -12.15
N THR A 176 10.69 -23.54 -11.00
CA THR A 176 9.28 -23.95 -10.94
C THR A 176 8.32 -22.76 -10.82
N PHE A 177 8.79 -21.60 -10.38
CA PHE A 177 8.00 -20.43 -10.02
C PHE A 177 7.00 -20.68 -8.88
N ASP A 178 7.28 -21.69 -8.05
CA ASP A 178 6.55 -21.90 -6.81
C ASP A 178 6.97 -20.86 -5.78
N VAL A 179 6.00 -20.33 -5.02
CA VAL A 179 6.27 -19.38 -3.94
C VAL A 179 6.90 -20.14 -2.77
N THR A 180 8.12 -19.76 -2.42
CA THR A 180 8.92 -20.45 -1.40
C THR A 180 8.95 -19.73 -0.06
N GLY A 181 8.51 -18.47 0.01
CA GLY A 181 8.41 -17.76 1.28
C GLY A 181 7.88 -16.33 1.20
N PHE A 182 7.26 -15.92 2.30
CA PHE A 182 6.89 -14.53 2.59
C PHE A 182 7.80 -13.99 3.69
N MET A 183 8.45 -12.87 3.40
CA MET A 183 9.39 -12.20 4.28
C MET A 183 8.78 -10.92 4.87
N ASP A 184 9.58 -10.26 5.70
CA ASP A 184 9.31 -8.94 6.27
C ASP A 184 7.96 -8.81 6.98
N TRP A 185 7.90 -9.41 8.17
CA TRP A 185 6.72 -9.39 9.04
C TRP A 185 6.82 -8.30 10.11
N ASP A 186 7.72 -7.33 9.93
CA ASP A 186 7.92 -6.22 10.86
C ASP A 186 6.70 -5.29 10.83
N ASP A 187 6.34 -4.73 11.99
CA ASP A 187 5.16 -3.87 12.15
C ASP A 187 3.81 -4.48 11.71
N VAL A 188 3.72 -5.82 11.64
CA VAL A 188 2.44 -6.52 11.40
C VAL A 188 1.37 -6.07 12.40
N SER A 189 0.22 -5.68 11.87
CA SER A 189 -0.91 -5.20 12.68
C SER A 189 -2.21 -5.89 12.29
N VAL A 190 -3.23 -5.70 13.10
CA VAL A 190 -4.61 -6.09 12.79
C VAL A 190 -5.36 -4.89 12.26
N GLY A 191 -6.01 -5.05 11.11
CA GLY A 191 -6.65 -3.96 10.38
C GLY A 191 -7.92 -4.36 9.62
N PRO A 192 -8.50 -3.42 8.85
CA PRO A 192 -9.61 -3.69 7.96
C PRO A 192 -9.28 -4.73 6.88
N ARG A 193 -10.30 -5.43 6.39
CA ARG A 193 -10.17 -6.51 5.39
C ARG A 193 -9.45 -6.06 4.12
N GLN A 194 -9.67 -4.81 3.70
CA GLN A 194 -9.08 -4.17 2.53
C GLN A 194 -7.55 -4.07 2.61
N GLY A 195 -6.98 -3.98 3.81
CA GLY A 195 -5.54 -3.99 4.05
C GLY A 195 -5.00 -5.35 4.52
N GLY A 196 -5.85 -6.37 4.56
CA GLY A 196 -5.50 -7.73 4.99
C GLY A 196 -5.58 -8.73 3.84
N TYR A 197 -6.33 -9.82 4.04
CA TYR A 197 -6.46 -10.90 3.05
C TYR A 197 -7.01 -10.45 1.69
N ALA A 198 -7.83 -9.39 1.66
CA ALA A 198 -8.49 -8.91 0.45
C ALA A 198 -7.74 -7.74 -0.22
N ARG A 199 -6.43 -7.57 0.03
CA ARG A 199 -5.63 -6.55 -0.66
C ARG A 199 -5.06 -7.09 -1.97
N TYR A 200 -4.87 -6.21 -2.94
CA TYR A 200 -3.97 -6.51 -4.06
C TYR A 200 -2.51 -6.59 -3.59
N PRO A 201 -1.66 -7.38 -4.27
CA PRO A 201 -0.21 -7.24 -4.12
C PRO A 201 0.26 -5.82 -4.49
N SER A 202 1.15 -5.22 -3.71
CA SER A 202 1.47 -3.78 -3.84
C SER A 202 2.14 -3.45 -5.18
N TRP A 203 2.94 -4.37 -5.73
CA TRP A 203 3.64 -4.12 -6.99
C TRP A 203 2.71 -3.96 -8.19
N ILE A 204 1.46 -4.44 -8.07
CA ILE A 204 0.42 -4.25 -9.09
C ILE A 204 -0.54 -3.09 -8.75
N THR A 205 -0.28 -2.33 -7.69
CA THR A 205 -1.00 -1.10 -7.32
C THR A 205 -0.10 0.14 -7.28
N ARG A 206 1.17 0.02 -7.67
CA ARG A 206 2.18 1.11 -7.60
C ARG A 206 1.74 2.39 -8.30
N ASP A 207 0.95 2.32 -9.38
CA ASP A 207 0.38 3.52 -10.02
C ASP A 207 -0.45 4.41 -9.09
N TRP A 208 -0.86 3.89 -7.93
CA TRP A 208 -1.54 4.61 -6.84
C TRP A 208 -0.63 5.09 -5.71
N ASP A 209 0.63 4.63 -5.67
CA ASP A 209 1.67 5.03 -4.71
C ASP A 209 2.68 6.00 -5.37
N PRO A 210 2.63 7.30 -5.05
CA PRO A 210 3.55 8.30 -5.59
C PRO A 210 5.04 8.09 -5.31
N ILE A 211 5.41 7.45 -4.20
CA ILE A 211 6.83 7.22 -3.87
C ILE A 211 7.39 6.15 -4.78
N MET A 212 6.59 5.11 -5.01
CA MET A 212 7.07 3.89 -5.62
C MET A 212 6.92 3.90 -7.15
N TYR A 213 6.22 4.86 -7.75
CA TYR A 213 5.89 4.80 -9.18
C TYR A 213 6.42 5.96 -10.00
N ASP A 214 7.42 5.65 -10.84
CA ASP A 214 8.07 6.58 -11.77
C ASP A 214 7.93 6.07 -13.21
N TYR A 215 6.82 6.45 -13.87
CA TYR A 215 6.52 6.14 -15.26
C TYR A 215 6.20 7.41 -16.07
N ASP A 216 6.94 7.66 -17.15
CA ASP A 216 6.72 8.79 -18.07
C ASP A 216 5.89 8.36 -19.29
N PRO A 217 4.64 8.86 -19.48
CA PRO A 217 3.77 8.49 -20.59
C PRO A 217 4.16 9.09 -21.95
N SER A 218 5.13 10.01 -22.03
CA SER A 218 5.58 10.58 -23.32
C SER A 218 6.36 9.59 -24.19
N ASP A 219 6.64 8.39 -23.67
CA ASP A 219 7.44 7.35 -24.32
C ASP A 219 6.62 6.32 -25.13
N SER A 220 5.28 6.36 -25.13
CA SER A 220 4.46 5.38 -25.85
C SER A 220 4.10 5.77 -27.29
N SER A 221 4.45 6.97 -27.77
CA SER A 221 4.20 7.40 -29.14
C SER A 221 5.43 7.18 -30.04
N ALA A 222 5.79 5.92 -30.26
CA ALA A 222 6.51 5.57 -31.48
C ALA A 222 5.46 5.27 -32.56
N SER A 223 5.50 6.04 -33.64
CA SER A 223 4.68 5.98 -34.85
C SER A 223 3.29 6.66 -34.81
N GLU A 224 3.27 7.99 -34.88
CA GLU A 224 2.40 8.65 -35.85
C GLU A 224 3.25 9.61 -36.69
N THR A 225 3.37 9.28 -37.97
CA THR A 225 3.96 10.13 -39.00
C THR A 225 3.21 11.46 -39.05
N SER A 226 3.89 12.56 -38.73
CA SER A 226 3.55 13.88 -39.26
C SER A 226 4.81 14.51 -39.84
N SER A 227 4.85 14.56 -41.17
CA SER A 227 5.67 15.46 -41.95
C SER A 227 5.37 16.92 -41.58
N ASP A 228 6.38 17.70 -41.17
CA ASP A 228 6.67 19.01 -41.77
C ASP A 228 8.01 19.58 -41.27
N ASP A 229 8.59 20.43 -42.11
CA ASP A 229 9.98 20.90 -42.16
C ASP A 229 10.49 21.74 -40.97
N GLY A 230 11.80 21.62 -40.69
CA GLY A 230 12.56 22.58 -39.89
C GLY A 230 13.94 22.08 -39.45
N GLU A 231 14.98 22.36 -40.26
CA GLU A 231 16.39 22.21 -39.89
C GLU A 231 16.75 23.15 -38.72
N GLU A 232 17.15 22.59 -37.56
CA GLU A 232 18.22 23.12 -36.69
C GLU A 232 18.44 22.21 -35.45
N GLY A 233 19.65 21.65 -35.29
CA GLY A 233 20.19 21.20 -33.98
C GLY A 233 20.18 19.70 -33.64
N ASP A 234 20.68 18.82 -34.51
CA ASP A 234 20.61 17.35 -34.40
C ASP A 234 21.68 16.66 -33.52
N THR A 235 22.12 17.27 -32.41
CA THR A 235 23.09 16.60 -31.50
C THR A 235 22.67 16.59 -30.03
N THR A 236 21.81 17.50 -29.58
CA THR A 236 21.31 17.52 -28.19
C THR A 236 20.02 16.71 -28.00
N LEU A 237 19.23 16.53 -29.06
CA LEU A 237 17.96 15.81 -29.00
C LEU A 237 18.19 14.30 -28.99
N GLU A 238 19.05 13.75 -29.85
CA GLU A 238 19.40 12.33 -29.84
C GLU A 238 20.10 11.90 -28.54
N GLU A 239 21.00 12.72 -27.99
CA GLU A 239 21.65 12.43 -26.70
C GLU A 239 20.66 12.50 -25.51
N ALA A 240 19.72 13.46 -25.53
CA ALA A 240 18.65 13.53 -24.54
C ALA A 240 17.65 12.35 -24.69
N GLN A 241 17.36 11.92 -25.91
CA GLN A 241 16.54 10.76 -26.22
C GLN A 241 17.22 9.47 -25.75
N ALA A 242 18.52 9.31 -26.01
CA ALA A 242 19.31 8.17 -25.55
C ALA A 242 19.44 8.13 -24.02
N ALA A 243 19.63 9.29 -23.37
CA ALA A 243 19.64 9.40 -21.91
C ALA A 243 18.25 9.12 -21.28
N ARG A 244 17.16 9.44 -21.98
CA ARG A 244 15.77 9.14 -21.58
C ARG A 244 15.42 7.66 -21.74
N VAL A 245 15.76 7.06 -22.87
CA VAL A 245 15.63 5.61 -23.11
C VAL A 245 16.51 4.82 -22.11
N ALA A 246 17.70 5.32 -21.78
CA ALA A 246 18.54 4.74 -20.73
C ALA A 246 17.93 4.89 -19.31
N ARG A 247 17.23 6.00 -19.02
CA ARG A 247 16.46 6.16 -17.78
C ARG A 247 15.28 5.20 -17.70
N ASN A 248 14.55 4.95 -18.79
CA ASN A 248 13.41 4.03 -18.77
C ASN A 248 13.80 2.55 -18.91
N LEU A 249 14.98 2.25 -19.46
CA LEU A 249 15.63 0.94 -19.26
C LEU A 249 16.07 0.76 -17.79
N SER A 250 16.22 1.85 -17.03
CA SER A 250 16.55 1.82 -15.59
C SER A 250 15.32 1.92 -14.67
N SER A 251 14.20 2.50 -15.14
CA SER A 251 12.90 2.46 -14.48
C SER A 251 12.29 1.09 -14.78
N CYS A 252 12.33 0.20 -13.79
CA CYS A 252 11.76 -1.13 -13.90
C CYS A 252 10.21 -1.13 -13.85
N GLU A 253 9.53 0.00 -14.03
CA GLU A 253 8.09 0.13 -13.79
C GLU A 253 7.23 -0.20 -15.03
N GLU A 254 6.15 -0.95 -14.81
CA GLU A 254 5.18 -1.30 -15.85
C GLU A 254 4.15 -0.16 -16.06
N PRO A 255 3.68 0.09 -17.30
CA PRO A 255 2.67 1.13 -17.56
C PRO A 255 1.35 0.93 -16.78
N PRO A 256 0.55 1.98 -16.51
CA PRO A 256 -0.69 1.84 -15.74
C PRO A 256 -1.70 0.88 -16.36
N ALA A 257 -1.73 0.78 -17.69
CA ALA A 257 -2.58 -0.18 -18.40
C ALA A 257 -2.16 -1.64 -18.15
N THR A 258 -0.84 -1.89 -18.06
CA THR A 258 -0.28 -3.20 -17.73
C THR A 258 -0.56 -3.56 -16.27
N LEU A 259 -0.38 -2.61 -15.35
CA LEU A 259 -0.74 -2.79 -13.94
C LEU A 259 -2.24 -3.07 -13.78
N GLN A 260 -3.10 -2.39 -14.53
CA GLN A 260 -4.53 -2.70 -14.56
C GLN A 260 -4.82 -4.11 -15.06
N ALA A 261 -4.15 -4.56 -16.12
CA ALA A 261 -4.31 -5.93 -16.62
C ALA A 261 -3.87 -6.97 -15.59
N HIS A 262 -2.79 -6.71 -14.84
CA HIS A 262 -2.37 -7.57 -13.73
C HIS A 262 -3.39 -7.60 -12.59
N ARG A 263 -3.98 -6.46 -12.22
CA ARG A 263 -5.08 -6.38 -11.24
C ARG A 263 -6.30 -7.17 -11.70
N ASP A 264 -6.71 -7.03 -12.96
CA ASP A 264 -7.84 -7.75 -13.53
C ASP A 264 -7.58 -9.27 -13.53
N LEU A 265 -6.37 -9.69 -13.88
CA LEU A 265 -5.94 -11.08 -13.84
C LEU A 265 -5.98 -11.63 -12.41
N TYR A 266 -5.32 -10.95 -11.46
CA TYR A 266 -5.32 -11.36 -10.05
C TYR A 266 -6.74 -11.43 -9.49
N LEU A 267 -7.59 -10.42 -9.76
CA LEU A 267 -8.97 -10.40 -9.30
C LEU A 267 -9.77 -11.57 -9.89
N SER A 268 -9.56 -11.92 -11.16
CA SER A 268 -10.24 -13.06 -11.80
C SER A 268 -9.87 -14.38 -11.13
N ILE A 269 -8.59 -14.56 -10.80
CA ILE A 269 -8.06 -15.71 -10.06
C ILE A 269 -8.65 -15.73 -8.66
N TYR A 270 -8.52 -14.63 -7.93
CA TYR A 270 -8.98 -14.52 -6.55
C TYR A 270 -10.49 -14.73 -6.41
N SER A 271 -11.28 -14.31 -7.41
CA SER A 271 -12.72 -14.57 -7.47
C SER A 271 -13.08 -16.06 -7.52
N THR A 272 -12.18 -16.92 -8.00
CA THR A 272 -12.38 -18.38 -7.97
C THR A 272 -12.00 -18.99 -6.63
N VAL A 273 -11.06 -18.37 -5.91
CA VAL A 273 -10.54 -18.84 -4.62
C VAL A 273 -11.42 -18.36 -3.45
N ASP A 274 -11.71 -17.05 -3.40
CA ASP A 274 -12.59 -16.41 -2.42
C ASP A 274 -13.47 -15.33 -3.12
N PRO A 275 -14.67 -15.68 -3.58
CA PRO A 275 -15.58 -14.73 -4.21
C PRO A 275 -15.98 -13.53 -3.33
N GLU A 276 -16.06 -13.73 -2.01
CA GLU A 276 -16.44 -12.66 -1.08
C GLU A 276 -15.26 -11.71 -0.82
N GLY A 277 -14.06 -12.27 -0.67
CA GLY A 277 -12.81 -11.52 -0.62
C GLY A 277 -12.57 -10.71 -1.90
N ALA A 278 -12.92 -11.26 -3.07
CA ALA A 278 -12.74 -10.59 -4.35
C ALA A 278 -13.62 -9.32 -4.50
N ASP A 279 -14.84 -9.32 -3.95
CA ASP A 279 -15.70 -8.12 -3.96
C ASP A 279 -15.02 -6.94 -3.22
N ILE A 280 -14.35 -7.24 -2.12
CA ILE A 280 -13.56 -6.27 -1.33
C ILE A 280 -12.28 -5.88 -2.11
N THR A 281 -11.61 -6.88 -2.70
CA THR A 281 -10.32 -6.71 -3.37
C THR A 281 -10.39 -5.71 -4.51
N ARG A 282 -11.50 -5.68 -5.26
CA ARG A 282 -11.71 -4.76 -6.39
C ARG A 282 -11.34 -3.31 -6.07
N HIS A 283 -11.59 -2.85 -4.84
CA HIS A 283 -11.37 -1.46 -4.42
C HIS A 283 -10.27 -1.31 -3.35
N SER A 284 -9.52 -2.37 -3.04
CA SER A 284 -8.51 -2.35 -1.98
C SER A 284 -7.40 -1.31 -2.20
N HIS A 285 -6.96 -1.11 -3.45
CA HIS A 285 -5.95 -0.11 -3.81
C HIS A 285 -6.39 1.35 -3.55
N ILE A 286 -7.70 1.64 -3.58
CA ILE A 286 -8.23 2.97 -3.21
C ILE A 286 -8.10 3.17 -1.69
N PHE A 287 -8.46 2.13 -0.92
CA PHE A 287 -8.29 2.15 0.53
C PHE A 287 -6.81 2.30 0.92
N GLU A 288 -5.93 1.54 0.27
CA GLU A 288 -4.47 1.62 0.45
C GLU A 288 -3.94 3.03 0.14
N ALA A 289 -4.28 3.59 -1.03
CA ALA A 289 -3.86 4.94 -1.39
C ALA A 289 -4.31 5.98 -0.34
N VAL A 290 -5.54 5.91 0.14
CA VAL A 290 -6.01 6.84 1.17
C VAL A 290 -5.33 6.60 2.51
N HIS A 291 -5.08 5.35 2.88
CA HIS A 291 -4.32 5.02 4.09
C HIS A 291 -2.90 5.57 4.03
N ILE A 292 -2.22 5.46 2.88
CA ILE A 292 -0.92 6.10 2.62
C ILE A 292 -1.05 7.62 2.78
N ALA A 293 -2.04 8.26 2.14
CA ALA A 293 -2.26 9.71 2.28
C ALA A 293 -2.53 10.16 3.72
N LEU A 294 -3.12 9.31 4.55
CA LEU A 294 -3.41 9.60 5.96
C LEU A 294 -2.18 9.43 6.88
N THR A 295 -1.26 8.55 6.51
CA THR A 295 -0.09 8.19 7.33
C THR A 295 1.20 8.86 6.87
N GLN A 296 1.27 9.25 5.60
CA GLN A 296 2.39 9.93 4.94
C GLN A 296 1.90 11.26 4.31
N PRO A 297 1.80 12.33 5.12
CA PRO A 297 1.22 13.62 4.70
C PRO A 297 1.84 14.23 3.44
N GLU A 298 3.12 13.97 3.21
CA GLU A 298 3.88 14.42 2.04
C GLU A 298 3.33 13.88 0.71
N LEU A 299 2.62 12.75 0.73
CA LEU A 299 2.05 12.12 -0.47
C LEU A 299 0.59 12.47 -0.71
N SER A 300 -0.09 13.07 0.26
CA SER A 300 -1.53 13.27 0.22
C SER A 300 -1.98 14.10 -0.99
N SER A 301 -1.19 15.09 -1.41
CA SER A 301 -1.53 15.95 -2.55
C SER A 301 -1.63 15.17 -3.86
N GLU A 302 -0.63 14.33 -4.16
CA GLU A 302 -0.60 13.55 -5.38
C GLU A 302 -1.67 12.45 -5.36
N ILE A 303 -1.80 11.73 -4.26
CA ILE A 303 -2.82 10.69 -4.08
C ILE A 303 -4.21 11.28 -4.27
N MET A 304 -4.50 12.42 -3.62
CA MET A 304 -5.81 13.03 -3.74
C MET A 304 -6.07 13.57 -5.16
N SER A 305 -5.04 14.07 -5.86
CA SER A 305 -5.14 14.42 -7.28
C SER A 305 -5.51 13.20 -8.15
N LYS A 306 -4.91 12.03 -7.89
CA LYS A 306 -5.26 10.77 -8.56
C LYS A 306 -6.69 10.31 -8.22
N LEU A 307 -7.08 10.35 -6.94
CA LEU A 307 -8.42 9.98 -6.47
C LEU A 307 -9.52 10.84 -7.10
N ILE A 308 -9.37 12.16 -7.11
CA ILE A 308 -10.35 13.06 -7.73
C ILE A 308 -10.45 12.80 -9.23
N LYS A 309 -9.32 12.61 -9.93
CA LYS A 309 -9.32 12.24 -11.35
C LYS A 309 -10.04 10.92 -11.58
N HIS A 310 -9.88 9.94 -10.70
CA HIS A 310 -10.54 8.65 -10.78
C HIS A 310 -12.06 8.76 -10.56
N VAL A 311 -12.49 9.46 -9.49
CA VAL A 311 -13.90 9.62 -9.10
C VAL A 311 -14.67 10.48 -10.10
N PHE A 312 -14.16 11.67 -10.39
CA PHE A 312 -14.89 12.65 -11.21
C PHE A 312 -14.63 12.47 -12.70
N LYS A 313 -13.60 11.72 -13.11
CA LYS A 313 -13.06 11.69 -14.48
C LYS A 313 -12.57 13.10 -14.88
N LYS A 314 -11.43 13.23 -15.56
CA LYS A 314 -10.80 14.53 -15.95
C LYS A 314 -11.73 15.59 -16.59
N LYS A 315 -12.93 15.20 -17.00
CA LYS A 315 -13.93 16.03 -17.65
C LYS A 315 -14.66 17.01 -16.73
N TRP A 316 -14.76 16.75 -15.42
CA TRP A 316 -15.74 17.46 -14.58
C TRP A 316 -15.16 18.29 -13.43
N LEU A 317 -14.09 17.82 -12.80
CA LEU A 317 -13.51 18.49 -11.63
C LEU A 317 -12.05 18.07 -11.44
N THR A 318 -11.15 19.04 -11.22
CA THR A 318 -9.78 18.77 -10.77
C THR A 318 -9.62 19.04 -9.28
N MET A 319 -8.53 18.55 -8.69
CA MET A 319 -8.19 18.88 -7.30
C MET A 319 -8.00 20.38 -7.11
N GLY A 320 -7.35 21.05 -8.06
CA GLY A 320 -7.16 22.50 -8.01
C GLY A 320 -8.50 23.25 -7.98
N ASP A 321 -9.46 22.84 -8.80
CA ASP A 321 -10.79 23.46 -8.83
C ASP A 321 -11.53 23.29 -7.49
N LEU A 322 -11.43 22.10 -6.88
CA LEU A 322 -12.08 21.80 -5.61
C LEU A 322 -11.48 22.62 -4.46
N LEU A 323 -10.14 22.64 -4.34
CA LEU A 323 -9.46 23.40 -3.28
C LEU A 323 -9.67 24.89 -3.45
N LEU A 324 -9.55 25.42 -4.66
CA LEU A 324 -9.78 26.83 -4.95
C LEU A 324 -11.20 27.25 -4.55
N GLY A 325 -12.21 26.43 -4.86
CA GLY A 325 -13.59 26.69 -4.48
C GLY A 325 -13.80 26.71 -2.96
N ILE A 326 -13.14 25.83 -2.22
CA ILE A 326 -13.19 25.78 -0.75
C ILE A 326 -12.48 27.00 -0.14
N GLU A 327 -11.25 27.28 -0.56
CA GLU A 327 -10.43 28.39 -0.04
C GLU A 327 -11.05 29.75 -0.33
N GLN A 328 -11.70 29.92 -1.48
CA GLN A 328 -12.37 31.17 -1.85
C GLN A 328 -13.78 31.31 -1.24
N GLY A 329 -14.33 30.26 -0.66
CA GLY A 329 -15.64 30.29 -0.02
C GLY A 329 -15.69 31.26 1.16
N ASP A 330 -16.70 32.14 1.19
CA ASP A 330 -16.84 33.14 2.25
C ASP A 330 -16.94 32.51 3.65
N TRP A 331 -17.52 31.31 3.73
CA TRP A 331 -17.61 30.50 4.95
C TRP A 331 -16.25 30.03 5.48
N MET A 332 -15.28 29.78 4.59
CA MET A 332 -13.92 29.40 5.00
C MET A 332 -13.11 30.61 5.44
N LYS A 333 -13.24 31.72 4.71
CA LYS A 333 -12.55 32.99 5.05
C LYS A 333 -12.95 33.50 6.44
N SER A 334 -14.20 33.27 6.86
CA SER A 334 -14.66 33.63 8.21
C SER A 334 -14.07 32.75 9.31
N ALA A 335 -13.69 31.50 9.01
CA ALA A 335 -13.09 30.59 9.99
C ALA A 335 -11.64 30.99 10.34
N TYR A 336 -10.87 31.49 9.36
CA TYR A 336 -9.50 31.96 9.57
C TYR A 336 -9.39 33.35 10.22
N ARG A 337 -10.39 34.23 10.06
CA ARG A 337 -10.36 35.56 10.70
C ARG A 337 -10.52 35.53 12.22
N GLY A 338 -10.91 34.39 12.80
CA GLY A 338 -11.13 34.26 14.24
C GLY A 338 -9.87 34.10 15.08
N GLU A 339 -8.70 33.84 14.49
CA GLU A 339 -7.43 33.65 15.23
C GLU A 339 -6.54 34.90 15.30
N ASP A 340 -6.76 35.89 14.43
CA ASP A 340 -5.96 37.13 14.37
C ASP A 340 -6.59 38.32 15.14
N GLU A 341 -7.78 38.17 15.73
CA GLU A 341 -8.50 39.25 16.44
C GLU A 341 -8.70 39.01 17.96
N SER A 342 -7.92 38.14 18.61
CA SER A 342 -7.98 37.93 20.08
C SER A 342 -6.71 38.31 20.83
#